data_AF-A0A6I2GL03-F1
#
_entry.id   AF-A0A6I2GL03-F1
#
_cell.length_a   1.000
_cell.length_b   1.000
_cell.length_c   1.000
_cell.angle_alpha   90.00
_cell.angle_beta   90.00
_cell.angle_gamma   90.00
#
_symmetry.space_group_name_H-M   'P 1'
#
loop_
_entity.id
_entity.type
_entity.pdbx_description
1 polymer ?
#
loop_
_entity_poly.entity_id
_entity_poly.type
_entity_poly.pdbx_seq_one_letter_code
_entity_poly.pdbx_strand_id
1 'polypeptide(L)'
;MKRLVAMLAVSVLFAGCGEQQEQAPQEQVSPEIDGEQAAPVKEGTLSLQESAGAAEGRFVSGDDVVAFRSREVEPGVFSVDVSLHGLALNALMDPANGAGSLDGFAEANGADTQIVDEDRAVLAGFSAALNRDLPQGDAASPAAKYLRRSVSLWAEHPSSVELERTVLGERGRGYTMLCSYAKCGGAYTGSCSSWNWYSYAKHDCQHGGFDATINQQIAQLGNHGTCSGDEYYYSSGWKCGEPDHWSRPKVYGNCFGRCGGGCGGDTQYTVDATNHDGCVRNGHALASAYCDDQFTSASDDELYAGNCY
;
A
#
# COMPACT_ATOMS: atom_id res chain seq x y z
N MET A 1 22.92 -62.78 41.81
CA MET A 1 23.84 -61.78 42.36
C MET A 1 24.48 -61.00 41.22
N LYS A 2 24.64 -59.69 41.41
CA LYS A 2 25.37 -58.69 40.59
C LYS A 2 24.68 -58.18 39.32
N ARG A 3 23.94 -57.07 39.52
CA ARG A 3 23.56 -56.06 38.51
C ARG A 3 24.82 -55.25 38.14
N LEU A 4 25.06 -55.06 36.85
CA LEU A 4 26.05 -54.12 36.31
C LEU A 4 25.31 -52.81 36.01
N VAL A 5 25.65 -51.77 36.77
CA VAL A 5 25.24 -50.38 36.55
C VAL A 5 26.38 -49.72 35.78
N ALA A 6 26.09 -49.22 34.58
CA ALA A 6 27.02 -48.39 33.82
C ALA A 6 26.89 -46.94 34.33
N MET A 7 27.97 -46.43 34.95
CA MET A 7 28.13 -45.02 35.28
C MET A 7 28.47 -44.24 34.00
N LEU A 8 27.66 -43.24 33.67
CA LEU A 8 28.07 -42.14 32.79
C LEU A 8 28.83 -41.11 33.63
N ALA A 9 30.07 -40.83 33.25
CA ALA A 9 30.88 -39.77 33.83
C ALA A 9 30.38 -38.41 33.30
N VAL A 10 29.97 -37.53 34.23
CA VAL A 10 29.73 -36.11 33.95
C VAL A 10 31.04 -35.37 34.20
N SER A 11 31.66 -34.88 33.13
CA SER A 11 32.83 -34.01 33.20
C SER A 11 32.37 -32.58 33.50
N VAL A 12 32.56 -32.14 34.74
CA VAL A 12 32.45 -30.74 35.14
C VAL A 12 33.76 -30.05 34.80
N LEU A 13 33.74 -29.12 33.84
CA LEU A 13 34.82 -28.17 33.61
C LEU A 13 34.39 -26.80 34.16
N PHE A 14 34.97 -26.43 35.30
CA PHE A 14 35.03 -25.07 35.79
C PHE A 14 36.41 -24.48 35.48
N ALA A 15 36.41 -23.15 35.29
CA ALA A 15 37.52 -22.21 35.32
C ALA A 15 38.07 -21.74 33.96
N GLY A 16 37.77 -20.47 33.68
CA GLY A 16 38.40 -19.63 32.67
C GLY A 16 37.88 -18.20 32.77
N CYS A 17 38.24 -17.49 33.86
CA CYS A 17 38.13 -16.03 33.88
C CYS A 17 39.21 -15.49 32.92
N GLY A 18 38.79 -14.96 31.78
CA GLY A 18 39.63 -14.27 30.82
C GLY A 18 38.92 -12.99 30.38
N GLU A 19 39.68 -11.90 30.35
CA GLU A 19 39.28 -10.53 30.01
C GLU A 19 38.21 -10.43 28.91
N GLN A 20 37.07 -9.82 29.23
CA GLN A 20 36.21 -9.21 28.22
C GLN A 20 36.94 -7.98 27.68
N GLN A 21 37.57 -8.12 26.52
CA GLN A 21 37.79 -6.97 25.65
C GLN A 21 36.42 -6.41 25.26
N GLU A 22 36.15 -5.16 25.63
CA GLU A 22 35.12 -4.33 25.02
C GLU A 22 35.37 -4.30 23.51
N GLN A 23 34.70 -5.19 22.77
CA GLN A 23 34.50 -5.01 21.35
C GLN A 23 33.47 -3.89 21.20
N ALA A 24 33.93 -2.78 20.61
CA ALA A 24 33.06 -1.73 20.11
C ALA A 24 31.90 -2.34 19.34
N PRO A 25 30.68 -1.79 19.43
CA PRO A 25 29.52 -2.33 18.73
C PRO A 25 29.87 -2.43 17.25
N GLN A 26 29.97 -3.67 16.75
CA GLN A 26 30.04 -3.90 15.32
C GLN A 26 28.72 -3.38 14.77
N GLU A 27 28.84 -2.34 13.95
CA GLU A 27 27.83 -1.87 13.02
C GLU A 27 27.29 -3.11 12.30
N GLN A 28 26.14 -3.61 12.76
CA GLN A 28 25.39 -4.61 12.04
C GLN A 28 24.93 -3.91 10.77
N VAL A 29 25.73 -4.05 9.73
CA VAL A 29 25.30 -3.80 8.37
C VAL A 29 24.19 -4.82 8.12
N SER A 30 22.94 -4.38 8.33
CA SER A 30 21.78 -5.12 7.84
C SER A 30 22.04 -5.45 6.37
N PRO A 31 21.80 -6.69 5.93
CA PRO A 31 21.84 -6.98 4.51
C PRO A 31 20.90 -6.00 3.82
N GLU A 32 21.38 -5.29 2.80
CA GLU A 32 20.52 -4.62 1.83
C GLU A 32 19.56 -5.69 1.33
N ILE A 33 18.32 -5.65 1.81
CA ILE A 33 17.25 -6.37 1.16
C ILE A 33 17.05 -5.59 -0.14
N ASP A 34 17.53 -6.16 -1.25
CA ASP A 34 17.15 -5.76 -2.61
C ASP A 34 15.64 -5.99 -2.75
N GLY A 35 14.88 -5.12 -2.09
CA GLY A 35 13.43 -5.19 -2.03
C GLY A 35 12.86 -4.38 -3.18
N GLU A 36 11.75 -4.86 -3.70
CA GLU A 36 10.94 -4.20 -4.71
C GLU A 36 10.47 -2.82 -4.22
N GLN A 37 11.13 -1.76 -4.65
CA GLN A 37 10.73 -0.38 -4.32
C GLN A 37 9.52 0.03 -5.15
N ALA A 38 8.76 1.03 -4.66
CA ALA A 38 7.70 1.64 -5.45
C ALA A 38 8.27 2.12 -6.81
N ALA A 39 7.69 1.62 -7.90
CA ALA A 39 8.20 1.88 -9.24
C ALA A 39 8.02 3.38 -9.60
N PRO A 40 8.96 3.99 -10.34
CA PRO A 40 8.82 5.37 -10.79
C PRO A 40 7.59 5.51 -11.69
N VAL A 41 6.74 6.48 -11.38
CA VAL A 41 5.50 6.75 -12.12
C VAL A 41 5.82 7.14 -13.56
N LYS A 42 5.27 6.42 -14.54
CA LYS A 42 5.37 6.78 -15.96
C LYS A 42 4.30 7.81 -16.34
N GLU A 43 4.71 9.02 -16.68
CA GLU A 43 3.77 10.05 -17.15
C GLU A 43 3.17 9.67 -18.51
N GLY A 44 1.86 9.92 -18.68
CA GLY A 44 1.17 9.56 -19.92
C GLY A 44 -0.14 10.30 -20.14
N THR A 45 -0.74 10.06 -21.30
CA THR A 45 -2.02 10.65 -21.72
C THR A 45 -3.15 9.63 -21.60
N LEU A 46 -4.23 10.03 -20.95
CA LEU A 46 -5.45 9.25 -20.83
C LEU A 46 -6.46 9.69 -21.88
N SER A 47 -6.96 8.73 -22.66
CA SER A 47 -8.15 8.88 -23.50
C SER A 47 -9.27 8.07 -22.85
N LEU A 48 -10.22 8.75 -22.23
CA LEU A 48 -11.31 8.15 -21.47
C LEU A 48 -12.67 8.52 -22.07
N GLN A 49 -13.55 7.53 -22.20
CA GLN A 49 -14.95 7.70 -22.52
C GLN A 49 -15.79 7.18 -21.35
N GLU A 50 -16.66 8.02 -20.81
CA GLU A 50 -17.55 7.68 -19.71
C GLU A 50 -19.02 7.72 -20.12
N SER A 51 -19.77 6.80 -19.54
CA SER A 51 -21.22 6.78 -19.53
C SER A 51 -21.70 6.33 -18.14
N ALA A 52 -23.01 6.40 -17.88
CA ALA A 52 -23.56 6.11 -16.56
C ALA A 52 -23.18 4.72 -16.00
N GLY A 53 -22.97 3.72 -16.86
CA GLY A 53 -22.65 2.34 -16.48
C GLY A 53 -21.36 1.81 -17.09
N ALA A 54 -20.52 2.65 -17.71
CA ALA A 54 -19.26 2.19 -18.31
C ALA A 54 -18.20 3.29 -18.38
N ALA A 55 -16.93 2.90 -18.25
CA ALA A 55 -15.75 3.72 -18.45
C ALA A 55 -14.74 2.92 -19.29
N GLU A 56 -14.35 3.41 -20.46
CA GLU A 56 -13.43 2.68 -21.34
C GLU A 56 -12.48 3.61 -22.08
N GLY A 57 -11.34 3.07 -22.51
CA GLY A 57 -10.34 3.91 -23.13
C GLY A 57 -8.96 3.30 -23.23
N ARG A 58 -7.97 4.20 -23.35
CA ARG A 58 -6.55 3.87 -23.38
C ARG A 58 -5.73 4.87 -22.59
N PHE A 59 -4.70 4.38 -21.93
CA PHE A 59 -3.61 5.19 -21.41
C PHE A 59 -2.35 4.89 -22.22
N VAL A 60 -1.59 5.94 -22.57
CA VAL A 60 -0.37 5.83 -23.37
C VAL A 60 0.75 6.58 -22.68
N SER A 61 1.87 5.90 -22.45
CA SER A 61 3.12 6.47 -21.93
C SER A 61 4.30 5.96 -22.76
N GLY A 62 4.85 6.81 -23.63
CA GLY A 62 5.88 6.37 -24.58
C GLY A 62 5.35 5.27 -25.50
N ASP A 63 6.01 4.11 -25.48
CA ASP A 63 5.62 2.91 -26.22
C ASP A 63 4.63 2.02 -25.44
N ASP A 64 4.43 2.29 -24.14
CA ASP A 64 3.54 1.51 -23.28
C ASP A 64 2.09 1.92 -23.52
N VAL A 65 1.23 0.93 -23.71
CA VAL A 65 -0.20 1.13 -23.96
C VAL A 65 -1.01 0.26 -23.02
N VAL A 66 -1.89 0.89 -22.26
CA VAL A 66 -2.91 0.23 -21.45
C VAL A 66 -4.24 0.40 -22.15
N ALA A 67 -4.93 -0.70 -22.46
CA ALA A 67 -6.34 -0.68 -22.87
C ALA A 67 -7.20 -1.08 -21.67
N PHE A 68 -8.32 -0.40 -21.47
CA PHE A 68 -9.17 -0.68 -20.31
C PHE A 68 -10.65 -0.54 -20.61
N ARG A 69 -11.44 -1.25 -19.81
CA ARG A 69 -12.90 -1.16 -19.80
C ARG A 69 -13.42 -1.51 -18.41
N SER A 70 -14.31 -0.68 -17.88
CA SER A 70 -15.15 -1.00 -16.74
C SER A 70 -16.60 -0.87 -17.15
N ARG A 71 -17.45 -1.81 -16.72
CA ARG A 71 -18.88 -1.80 -17.03
C ARG A 71 -19.70 -2.49 -15.95
N GLU A 72 -20.93 -2.04 -15.78
CA GLU A 72 -21.96 -2.79 -15.06
C GLU A 72 -22.34 -4.04 -15.87
N VAL A 73 -22.22 -5.22 -15.27
CA VAL A 73 -22.54 -6.53 -15.91
C VAL A 73 -23.83 -7.14 -15.38
N GLU A 74 -24.19 -6.80 -14.15
CA GLU A 74 -25.49 -7.04 -13.53
C GLU A 74 -25.83 -5.80 -12.67
N PRO A 75 -27.10 -5.59 -12.27
CA PRO A 75 -27.45 -4.43 -11.45
C PRO A 75 -26.59 -4.32 -10.18
N GLY A 76 -25.77 -3.27 -10.11
CA GLY A 76 -24.83 -3.01 -9.02
C GLY A 76 -23.55 -3.84 -9.05
N VAL A 77 -23.32 -4.69 -10.06
CA VAL A 77 -22.11 -5.52 -10.21
C VAL A 77 -21.26 -5.01 -11.36
N PHE A 78 -19.99 -4.73 -11.10
CA PHE A 78 -19.09 -4.09 -12.06
C PHE A 78 -17.92 -5.00 -12.42
N SER A 79 -17.66 -5.16 -13.71
CA SER A 79 -16.47 -5.84 -14.24
C SER A 79 -15.48 -4.80 -14.73
N VAL A 80 -14.20 -5.00 -14.42
CA VAL A 80 -13.06 -4.21 -14.88
C VAL A 80 -12.13 -5.14 -15.65
N ASP A 81 -11.75 -4.72 -16.86
CA ASP A 81 -10.82 -5.40 -17.74
C ASP A 81 -9.69 -4.41 -18.08
N VAL A 82 -8.43 -4.78 -17.84
CA VAL A 82 -7.24 -3.99 -18.17
C VAL A 82 -6.23 -4.88 -18.90
N SER A 83 -5.65 -4.38 -19.99
CA SER A 83 -4.65 -5.08 -20.79
C SER A 83 -3.41 -4.21 -20.98
N LEU A 84 -2.23 -4.75 -20.66
CA LEU A 84 -0.92 -4.12 -20.83
C LEU A 84 0.16 -5.20 -20.96
N HIS A 85 1.20 -4.98 -21.77
CA HIS A 85 2.36 -5.87 -21.90
C HIS A 85 2.06 -7.37 -22.12
N GLY A 86 0.89 -7.72 -22.67
CA GLY A 86 0.46 -9.11 -22.82
C GLY A 86 -0.06 -9.74 -21.52
N LEU A 87 -0.30 -8.95 -20.47
CA LEU A 87 -1.10 -9.27 -19.30
C LEU A 87 -2.54 -8.82 -19.51
N ALA A 88 -3.49 -9.65 -19.08
CA ALA A 88 -4.87 -9.28 -18.87
C ALA A 88 -5.16 -9.31 -17.37
N LEU A 89 -5.62 -8.20 -16.84
CA LEU A 89 -6.02 -8.01 -15.45
C LEU A 89 -7.54 -7.83 -15.39
N ASN A 90 -8.20 -8.62 -14.55
CA ASN A 90 -9.65 -8.62 -14.45
C ASN A 90 -10.10 -8.42 -13.01
N ALA A 91 -11.15 -7.63 -12.83
CA ALA A 91 -11.79 -7.45 -11.55
C ALA A 91 -13.30 -7.60 -11.68
N LEU A 92 -13.94 -8.15 -10.65
CA LEU A 92 -15.39 -8.20 -10.49
C LEU A 92 -15.73 -7.61 -9.13
N MET A 93 -16.68 -6.68 -9.09
CA MET A 93 -17.07 -5.97 -7.88
C MET A 93 -18.56 -6.12 -7.66
N ASP A 94 -18.94 -6.76 -6.56
CA ASP A 94 -20.31 -6.87 -6.05
C ASP A 94 -20.39 -6.17 -4.67
N PRO A 95 -20.47 -4.83 -4.66
CA PRO A 95 -20.52 -4.04 -3.44
C PRO A 95 -21.77 -4.32 -2.61
N ALA A 96 -22.89 -4.74 -3.22
CA ALA A 96 -24.10 -5.06 -2.49
C ALA A 96 -23.90 -6.29 -1.59
N ASN A 97 -23.12 -7.25 -2.06
CA ASN A 97 -22.74 -8.40 -1.25
C ASN A 97 -21.45 -8.20 -0.46
N GLY A 98 -20.69 -7.14 -0.72
CA GLY A 98 -19.36 -6.94 -0.14
C GLY A 98 -18.43 -8.05 -0.63
N ALA A 99 -18.43 -8.33 -1.92
CA ALA A 99 -17.62 -9.38 -2.51
C ALA A 99 -17.03 -8.89 -3.82
N GLY A 100 -15.81 -9.32 -4.10
CA GLY A 100 -15.14 -8.97 -5.34
C GLY A 100 -13.94 -9.84 -5.56
N SER A 101 -13.41 -9.78 -6.76
CA SER A 101 -12.21 -10.51 -7.15
C SER A 101 -11.31 -9.60 -7.96
N LEU A 102 -10.01 -9.84 -7.82
CA LEU A 102 -8.98 -9.36 -8.72
C LEU A 102 -8.23 -10.59 -9.23
N ASP A 103 -7.81 -10.55 -10.48
CA ASP A 103 -7.08 -11.63 -11.12
C ASP A 103 -6.20 -11.08 -12.24
N GLY A 104 -5.20 -11.84 -12.65
CA GLY A 104 -4.28 -11.50 -13.72
C GLY A 104 -3.63 -12.72 -14.37
N PHE A 105 -3.67 -12.77 -15.70
CA PHE A 105 -3.10 -13.86 -16.49
C PHE A 105 -2.41 -13.36 -17.76
N ALA A 106 -1.51 -14.17 -18.30
CA ALA A 106 -0.87 -13.89 -19.58
C ALA A 106 -1.88 -14.07 -20.74
N GLU A 107 -2.07 -13.05 -21.58
CA GLU A 107 -3.03 -13.05 -22.69
C GLU A 107 -2.75 -14.17 -23.71
N ALA A 108 -1.48 -14.51 -23.91
CA ALA A 108 -1.07 -15.45 -24.95
C ALA A 108 -1.53 -16.90 -24.68
N ASN A 109 -1.71 -17.27 -23.41
CA ASN A 109 -1.95 -18.66 -23.02
C ASN A 109 -2.90 -18.85 -21.83
N GLY A 110 -3.35 -17.77 -21.19
CA GLY A 110 -4.22 -17.80 -20.01
C GLY A 110 -3.55 -18.36 -18.76
N ALA A 111 -2.22 -18.45 -18.72
CA ALA A 111 -1.51 -18.93 -17.55
C ALA A 111 -1.37 -17.82 -16.49
N ASP A 112 -1.35 -18.23 -15.23
CA ASP A 112 -1.07 -17.35 -14.10
C ASP A 112 0.23 -16.58 -14.34
N THR A 113 0.22 -15.32 -13.94
CA THR A 113 1.36 -14.42 -14.11
C THR A 113 1.58 -13.57 -12.86
N GLN A 114 2.52 -12.64 -12.94
CA GLN A 114 2.85 -11.69 -11.89
C GLN A 114 2.98 -10.31 -12.52
N ILE A 115 2.60 -9.26 -11.78
CA ILE A 115 2.90 -7.89 -12.17
C ILE A 115 4.36 -7.64 -11.80
N VAL A 116 5.18 -7.25 -12.78
CA VAL A 116 6.59 -6.90 -12.55
C VAL A 116 6.79 -5.39 -12.42
N ASP A 117 8.00 -4.92 -12.12
CA ASP A 117 8.30 -3.51 -11.88
C ASP A 117 7.94 -2.62 -13.09
N GLU A 118 8.20 -3.09 -14.30
CA GLU A 118 7.83 -2.37 -15.52
C GLU A 118 6.31 -2.24 -15.68
N ASP A 119 5.54 -3.26 -15.28
CA ASP A 119 4.08 -3.23 -15.32
C ASP A 119 3.54 -2.29 -14.24
N ARG A 120 4.05 -2.38 -13.01
CA ARG A 120 3.70 -1.47 -11.90
C ARG A 120 3.98 -0.02 -12.25
N ALA A 121 5.11 0.29 -12.89
CA ALA A 121 5.43 1.66 -13.32
C ALA A 121 4.38 2.23 -14.29
N VAL A 122 3.89 1.41 -15.22
CA VAL A 122 2.83 1.77 -16.17
C VAL A 122 1.48 1.90 -15.47
N LEU A 123 1.14 0.96 -14.59
CA LEU A 123 -0.10 0.97 -13.81
C LEU A 123 -0.15 2.15 -12.82
N ALA A 124 0.96 2.52 -12.20
CA ALA A 124 1.08 3.70 -11.35
C ALA A 124 0.87 4.98 -12.18
N GLY A 125 1.44 5.05 -13.38
CA GLY A 125 1.17 6.12 -14.35
C GLY A 125 -0.30 6.22 -14.74
N PHE A 126 -0.92 5.08 -15.02
CA PHE A 126 -2.34 5.00 -15.35
C PHE A 126 -3.24 5.39 -14.17
N SER A 127 -2.95 4.89 -12.96
CA SER A 127 -3.63 5.26 -11.71
C SER A 127 -3.55 6.77 -11.46
N ALA A 128 -2.36 7.36 -11.59
CA ALA A 128 -2.17 8.81 -11.45
C ALA A 128 -2.98 9.60 -12.49
N ALA A 129 -3.07 9.12 -13.73
CA ALA A 129 -3.89 9.74 -14.76
C ALA A 129 -5.40 9.64 -14.45
N LEU A 130 -5.86 8.49 -13.95
CA LEU A 130 -7.25 8.31 -13.48
C LEU A 130 -7.56 9.25 -12.31
N ASN A 131 -6.67 9.39 -11.33
CA ASN A 131 -6.84 10.28 -10.17
C ASN A 131 -6.91 11.76 -10.57
N ARG A 132 -6.20 12.14 -11.64
CA ARG A 132 -6.20 13.50 -12.18
C ARG A 132 -7.47 13.81 -12.98
N ASP A 133 -7.89 12.89 -13.83
CA ASP A 133 -8.88 13.17 -14.88
C ASP A 133 -10.31 12.75 -14.48
N LEU A 134 -10.48 11.85 -13.51
CA LEU A 134 -11.78 11.47 -12.98
C LEU A 134 -12.21 12.36 -11.79
N PRO A 135 -13.52 12.60 -11.62
CA PRO A 135 -14.02 13.17 -10.37
C PRO A 135 -13.61 12.33 -9.15
N GLN A 136 -13.25 12.98 -8.05
CA GLN A 136 -12.89 12.28 -6.81
C GLN A 136 -14.11 11.72 -6.08
N GLY A 137 -13.89 10.67 -5.28
CA GLY A 137 -14.90 10.14 -4.37
C GLY A 137 -16.21 9.74 -5.07
N ASP A 138 -17.33 10.10 -4.45
CA ASP A 138 -18.68 9.72 -4.91
C ASP A 138 -19.18 10.52 -6.13
N ALA A 139 -18.40 11.50 -6.61
CA ALA A 139 -18.72 12.23 -7.84
C ALA A 139 -18.39 11.42 -9.10
N ALA A 140 -17.54 10.39 -9.01
CA ALA A 140 -17.26 9.48 -10.12
C ALA A 140 -18.44 8.54 -10.38
N SER A 141 -18.64 8.15 -11.65
CA SER A 141 -19.54 7.03 -11.96
C SER A 141 -19.06 5.75 -11.25
N PRO A 142 -19.95 4.83 -10.84
CA PRO A 142 -19.53 3.59 -10.20
C PRO A 142 -18.52 2.78 -11.03
N ALA A 143 -18.70 2.72 -12.35
CA ALA A 143 -17.75 2.07 -13.25
C ALA A 143 -16.36 2.74 -13.20
N ALA A 144 -16.30 4.06 -13.31
CA ALA A 144 -15.02 4.79 -13.20
C ALA A 144 -14.37 4.66 -11.82
N LYS A 145 -15.18 4.66 -10.75
CA LYS A 145 -14.70 4.44 -9.38
C LYS A 145 -14.05 3.07 -9.21
N TYR A 146 -14.70 1.99 -9.67
CA TYR A 146 -14.14 0.64 -9.56
C TYR A 146 -12.96 0.43 -10.51
N LEU A 147 -12.94 1.06 -11.68
CA LEU A 147 -11.75 1.10 -12.53
C LEU A 147 -10.56 1.70 -11.77
N ARG A 148 -10.73 2.89 -11.18
CA ARG A 148 -9.70 3.58 -10.40
C ARG A 148 -9.19 2.70 -9.27
N ARG A 149 -10.08 2.16 -8.44
CA ARG A 149 -9.74 1.33 -7.27
C ARG A 149 -9.01 0.03 -7.67
N SER A 150 -9.44 -0.66 -8.72
CA SER A 150 -8.76 -1.87 -9.19
C SER A 150 -7.36 -1.60 -9.74
N VAL A 151 -7.22 -0.56 -10.59
CA VAL A 151 -5.91 -0.16 -11.16
C VAL A 151 -4.96 0.28 -10.06
N SER A 152 -5.48 1.03 -9.10
CA SER A 152 -4.79 1.47 -7.90
C SER A 152 -4.21 0.31 -7.08
N LEU A 153 -4.97 -0.79 -6.89
CA LEU A 153 -4.46 -2.00 -6.25
C LEU A 153 -3.40 -2.71 -7.08
N TRP A 154 -3.63 -2.88 -8.39
CA TRP A 154 -2.65 -3.53 -9.26
C TRP A 154 -1.33 -2.76 -9.35
N ALA A 155 -1.36 -1.43 -9.23
CA ALA A 155 -0.16 -0.60 -9.23
C ALA A 155 0.73 -0.83 -7.99
N GLU A 156 0.16 -1.25 -6.86
CA GLU A 156 0.88 -1.55 -5.61
C GLU A 156 1.00 -3.05 -5.36
N HIS A 157 0.55 -3.90 -6.30
CA HIS A 157 0.49 -5.34 -6.08
C HIS A 157 1.91 -5.92 -5.98
N PRO A 158 2.32 -6.46 -4.82
CA PRO A 158 3.67 -6.99 -4.65
C PRO A 158 3.86 -8.26 -5.47
N SER A 159 5.03 -8.46 -6.07
CA SER A 159 5.34 -9.71 -6.81
C SER A 159 5.36 -10.97 -5.95
N SER A 160 5.35 -10.83 -4.62
CA SER A 160 5.26 -11.91 -3.63
C SER A 160 3.83 -12.35 -3.31
N VAL A 161 2.82 -11.64 -3.80
CA VAL A 161 1.39 -11.93 -3.57
C VAL A 161 0.74 -12.46 -4.85
N GLU A 162 0.00 -13.57 -4.77
CA GLU A 162 -0.74 -14.09 -5.93
C GLU A 162 -1.72 -13.04 -6.49
N LEU A 163 -1.79 -12.93 -7.81
CA LEU A 163 -2.70 -11.98 -8.48
C LEU A 163 -4.17 -12.40 -8.36
N GLU A 164 -4.44 -13.71 -8.36
CA GLU A 164 -5.79 -14.24 -8.15
C GLU A 164 -6.19 -14.06 -6.67
N ARG A 165 -7.24 -13.27 -6.44
CA ARG A 165 -7.73 -12.99 -5.10
C ARG A 165 -9.22 -12.78 -5.06
N THR A 166 -9.88 -13.42 -4.10
CA THR A 166 -11.23 -13.01 -3.65
C THR A 166 -11.10 -12.05 -2.48
N VAL A 167 -11.72 -10.89 -2.60
CA VAL A 167 -11.76 -9.83 -1.57
C VAL A 167 -13.19 -9.72 -1.05
N LEU A 168 -13.38 -10.08 0.22
CA LEU A 168 -14.66 -9.94 0.90
C LEU A 168 -14.66 -8.63 1.68
N GLY A 169 -15.57 -7.72 1.35
CA GLY A 169 -15.88 -6.56 2.17
C GLY A 169 -16.39 -7.02 3.54
N GLU A 170 -15.88 -6.39 4.60
CA GLU A 170 -16.08 -6.88 5.97
C GLU A 170 -17.56 -6.88 6.39
N ARG A 171 -18.24 -8.04 6.37
CA ARG A 171 -19.60 -8.19 6.96
C ARG A 171 -19.58 -8.27 8.51
N GLY A 172 -18.45 -8.08 9.19
CA GLY A 172 -18.34 -8.31 10.64
C GLY A 172 -17.19 -7.64 11.39
N ARG A 173 -16.24 -7.04 10.68
CA ARG A 173 -15.33 -6.01 11.18
C ARG A 173 -15.76 -4.74 10.41
N GLY A 174 -15.67 -3.57 11.01
CA GLY A 174 -16.03 -2.34 10.29
C GLY A 174 -14.73 -1.66 9.92
N TYR A 175 -14.64 -1.10 8.72
CA TYR A 175 -13.52 -0.23 8.34
C TYR A 175 -13.29 0.82 9.42
N THR A 176 -12.05 0.92 9.90
CA THR A 176 -11.71 1.98 10.86
C THR A 176 -11.44 3.26 10.07
N MET A 177 -12.52 3.97 9.73
CA MET A 177 -12.48 5.20 8.93
C MET A 177 -11.77 6.33 9.67
N LEU A 178 -10.85 6.99 8.98
CA LEU A 178 -10.10 8.15 9.46
C LEU A 178 -10.55 9.46 8.82
N CYS A 179 -11.77 9.50 8.28
CA CYS A 179 -12.30 10.67 7.58
C CYS A 179 -12.32 11.95 8.41
N SER A 180 -12.52 11.86 9.73
CA SER A 180 -12.44 13.05 10.59
C SER A 180 -11.02 13.61 10.64
N TYR A 181 -10.00 12.76 10.68
CA TYR A 181 -8.59 13.17 10.65
C TYR A 181 -8.26 13.84 9.32
N ALA A 182 -8.62 13.20 8.19
CA ALA A 182 -8.38 13.73 6.85
C ALA A 182 -9.10 15.07 6.60
N LYS A 183 -10.38 15.17 6.99
CA LYS A 183 -11.16 16.42 6.91
C LYS A 183 -10.61 17.53 7.78
N CYS A 184 -9.83 17.22 8.80
CA CYS A 184 -9.30 18.21 9.73
C CYS A 184 -7.82 18.55 9.48
N GLY A 185 -7.12 17.74 8.69
CA GLY A 185 -5.67 17.86 8.51
C GLY A 185 -5.24 18.64 7.27
N GLY A 186 -6.00 18.67 6.17
CA GLY A 186 -5.48 19.12 4.87
C GLY A 186 -5.71 20.59 4.46
N ALA A 187 -5.02 20.98 3.38
CA ALA A 187 -5.11 22.28 2.70
C ALA A 187 -6.52 22.60 2.16
N TYR A 188 -7.33 21.57 1.83
CA TYR A 188 -8.67 21.74 1.26
C TYR A 188 -9.78 21.94 2.30
N THR A 189 -9.49 21.80 3.59
CA THR A 189 -10.52 21.83 4.65
C THR A 189 -10.26 22.86 5.74
N GLY A 190 -9.04 23.40 5.82
CA GLY A 190 -8.74 24.73 6.37
C GLY A 190 -8.92 24.97 7.88
N SER A 191 -9.64 24.12 8.63
CA SER A 191 -9.64 24.13 10.10
C SER A 191 -10.54 23.03 10.69
N CYS A 192 -9.99 22.26 11.65
CA CYS A 192 -10.77 21.80 12.78
C CYS A 192 -10.17 22.38 14.06
N SER A 193 -11.00 23.03 14.86
CA SER A 193 -10.58 23.84 16.00
C SER A 193 -9.60 23.12 16.94
N SER A 194 -8.33 23.56 16.84
CA SER A 194 -7.23 23.45 17.82
C SER A 194 -6.41 22.16 17.96
N TRP A 195 -6.60 21.12 17.15
CA TRP A 195 -5.71 19.95 17.21
C TRP A 195 -5.33 19.48 15.80
N ASN A 196 -4.03 19.44 15.49
CA ASN A 196 -3.55 18.67 14.35
C ASN A 196 -3.86 17.20 14.66
N TRP A 197 -4.78 16.60 13.90
CA TRP A 197 -5.18 15.21 14.09
C TRP A 197 -4.18 14.32 13.37
N TYR A 198 -3.49 13.46 14.12
CA TYR A 198 -2.51 12.51 13.58
C TYR A 198 -3.02 11.09 13.73
N SER A 199 -2.86 10.29 12.69
CA SER A 199 -2.96 8.83 12.76
C SER A 199 -1.59 8.24 13.09
N TYR A 200 -1.59 7.03 13.64
CA TYR A 200 -0.37 6.28 13.90
C TYR A 200 -0.28 5.17 12.85
N ALA A 201 0.76 5.23 12.02
CA ALA A 201 1.10 4.19 11.07
C ALA A 201 2.15 3.27 11.70
N LYS A 202 1.97 1.96 11.54
CA LYS A 202 2.97 0.97 11.99
C LYS A 202 4.11 0.86 10.97
N HIS A 203 5.33 0.77 11.47
CA HIS A 203 6.54 0.46 10.69
C HIS A 203 7.57 -0.24 11.61
N ASP A 204 8.68 -0.75 11.09
CA ASP A 204 9.78 -1.27 11.92
C ASP A 204 10.99 -0.33 11.96
N CYS A 205 11.81 -0.43 13.01
CA CYS A 205 13.05 0.34 13.07
C CYS A 205 14.07 -0.30 14.00
N GLN A 206 15.20 0.37 14.24
CA GLN A 206 16.25 -0.10 15.15
C GLN A 206 15.81 -0.36 16.61
N HIS A 207 14.59 0.00 17.00
CA HIS A 207 14.05 -0.20 18.34
C HIS A 207 13.06 -1.37 18.46
N GLY A 208 12.88 -2.19 17.42
CA GLY A 208 12.12 -3.45 17.47
C GLY A 208 11.24 -3.67 16.23
N GLY A 209 10.29 -4.60 16.34
CA GLY A 209 9.30 -4.84 15.29
C GLY A 209 8.10 -3.89 15.36
N PHE A 210 7.17 -4.06 14.43
CA PHE A 210 5.95 -3.25 14.22
C PHE A 210 5.01 -3.11 15.44
N ASP A 211 5.09 -4.03 16.41
CA ASP A 211 4.28 -3.97 17.63
C ASP A 211 4.82 -2.98 18.67
N ALA A 212 6.06 -2.50 18.49
CA ALA A 212 6.64 -1.52 19.39
C ALA A 212 6.04 -0.13 19.12
N THR A 213 5.41 0.47 20.12
CA THR A 213 4.79 1.82 20.00
C THR A 213 5.79 2.93 19.67
N ILE A 214 7.08 2.68 19.92
CA ILE A 214 8.19 3.57 19.54
C ILE A 214 8.54 3.47 18.05
N ASN A 215 7.93 2.54 17.31
CA ASN A 215 8.08 2.35 15.88
C ASN A 215 6.80 2.76 15.13
N GLN A 216 6.06 3.73 15.68
CA GLN A 216 4.87 4.27 15.04
C GLN A 216 5.19 5.61 14.41
N GLN A 217 4.95 5.74 13.12
CA GLN A 217 4.99 6.99 12.40
C GLN A 217 3.76 7.83 12.76
N ILE A 218 3.98 9.12 13.00
CA ILE A 218 2.93 10.09 13.38
C ILE A 218 2.52 10.80 12.09
N ALA A 219 1.50 10.26 11.42
CA ALA A 219 1.05 10.72 10.11
C ALA A 219 -0.09 11.74 10.23
N GLN A 220 0.14 12.96 9.75
CA GLN A 220 -0.93 13.93 9.59
C GLN A 220 -1.67 13.65 8.29
N LEU A 221 -2.93 13.22 8.39
CA LEU A 221 -3.72 12.81 7.22
C LEU A 221 -4.32 14.02 6.50
N GLY A 222 -4.62 13.86 5.22
CA GLY A 222 -5.18 14.90 4.36
C GLY A 222 -4.22 15.31 3.24
N ASN A 223 -4.61 16.32 2.46
CA ASN A 223 -3.72 16.90 1.44
C ASN A 223 -2.82 17.95 2.08
N HIS A 224 -1.51 17.72 2.03
CA HIS A 224 -0.52 18.60 2.64
C HIS A 224 0.58 18.98 1.66
N GLY A 225 1.33 20.01 2.04
CA GLY A 225 2.70 20.16 1.60
C GLY A 225 2.99 21.26 0.58
N THR A 226 4.29 21.39 0.38
CA THR A 226 5.01 22.20 -0.60
C THR A 226 5.74 21.33 -1.63
N CYS A 227 5.99 20.05 -1.27
CA CYS A 227 6.54 19.03 -2.14
C CYS A 227 5.40 18.28 -2.85
N SER A 228 5.65 17.78 -4.07
CA SER A 228 4.71 16.91 -4.81
C SER A 228 4.74 15.47 -4.30
N GLY A 229 4.63 15.26 -2.97
CA GLY A 229 4.77 13.97 -2.32
C GLY A 229 4.88 14.09 -0.80
N ASP A 230 5.68 13.20 -0.19
CA ASP A 230 5.86 13.15 1.25
C ASP A 230 6.80 14.21 1.82
N GLU A 231 6.50 14.61 3.06
CA GLU A 231 7.35 15.43 3.88
C GLU A 231 7.50 14.85 5.29
N TYR A 232 8.71 14.94 5.84
CA TYR A 232 9.02 14.54 7.20
C TYR A 232 9.67 15.66 7.99
N TYR A 233 9.43 15.70 9.30
CA TYR A 233 9.99 16.73 10.18
C TYR A 233 11.37 16.31 10.70
N TYR A 234 12.41 17.04 10.32
CA TYR A 234 13.80 16.80 10.71
C TYR A 234 14.56 18.09 10.96
N SER A 235 15.42 18.10 12.00
CA SER A 235 16.30 19.22 12.34
C SER A 235 15.58 20.58 12.32
N SER A 236 14.45 20.66 13.02
CA SER A 236 13.59 21.86 13.13
C SER A 236 12.92 22.38 11.85
N GLY A 237 12.76 21.54 10.82
CA GLY A 237 11.98 21.89 9.63
C GLY A 237 11.40 20.69 8.89
N TRP A 238 10.52 20.96 7.94
CA TRP A 238 9.99 19.95 7.02
C TRP A 238 10.94 19.72 5.85
N LYS A 239 11.05 18.46 5.41
CA LYS A 239 11.93 18.00 4.33
C LYS A 239 11.12 17.15 3.36
N CYS A 240 11.28 17.37 2.06
CA CYS A 240 10.71 16.48 1.06
C CYS A 240 11.38 15.11 1.12
N GLY A 241 10.60 14.04 0.96
CA GLY A 241 11.05 12.67 0.93
C GLY A 241 10.45 11.84 2.05
N GLU A 242 10.98 10.63 2.19
CA GLU A 242 10.49 9.61 3.10
C GLU A 242 11.52 9.39 4.22
N PRO A 243 11.09 9.21 5.48
CA PRO A 243 11.99 8.68 6.51
C PRO A 243 12.39 7.24 6.15
N ASP A 244 13.51 6.77 6.70
CA ASP A 244 14.01 5.41 6.41
C ASP A 244 14.35 4.68 7.71
N HIS A 245 13.48 3.76 8.13
CA HIS A 245 13.56 3.05 9.40
C HIS A 245 13.71 3.99 10.61
N TRP A 246 13.02 5.13 10.63
CA TRP A 246 13.15 6.09 11.74
C TRP A 246 12.20 5.80 12.89
N SER A 247 12.61 6.08 14.12
CA SER A 247 11.71 6.01 15.27
C SER A 247 10.79 7.23 15.35
N ARG A 248 9.48 6.98 15.35
CA ARG A 248 8.42 8.00 15.47
C ARG A 248 8.62 9.25 14.61
N PRO A 249 8.91 9.11 13.30
CA PRO A 249 8.96 10.27 12.43
C PRO A 249 7.59 10.94 12.42
N LYS A 250 7.60 12.27 12.39
CA LYS A 250 6.39 13.04 12.08
C LYS A 250 6.39 13.26 10.59
N VAL A 251 5.32 12.81 9.94
CA VAL A 251 5.17 12.92 8.49
C VAL A 251 3.85 13.59 8.15
N TYR A 252 3.82 14.20 6.98
CA TYR A 252 2.59 14.51 6.27
C TYR A 252 2.85 14.44 4.77
N GLY A 253 1.80 14.45 3.98
CA GLY A 253 1.90 14.39 2.53
C GLY A 253 0.55 14.00 1.96
N ASN A 254 0.41 14.07 0.64
CA ASN A 254 -0.78 13.52 -0.03
C ASN A 254 -0.76 11.99 -0.15
N CYS A 255 0.25 11.33 0.43
CA CYS A 255 0.48 9.90 0.30
C CYS A 255 0.20 9.07 1.56
N PHE A 256 -0.30 9.69 2.63
CA PHE A 256 -0.57 8.99 3.89
C PHE A 256 -2.05 8.80 4.17
N GLY A 257 -2.39 7.57 4.55
CA GLY A 257 -3.67 7.11 5.03
C GLY A 257 -4.75 7.04 3.97
N ARG A 258 -4.43 7.27 2.69
CA ARG A 258 -5.36 7.12 1.58
C ARG A 258 -5.30 5.68 1.11
N CYS A 259 -6.45 5.05 0.93
CA CYS A 259 -6.44 3.78 0.23
C CYS A 259 -6.02 3.99 -1.23
N GLY A 260 -5.24 3.03 -1.73
CA GLY A 260 -4.84 2.98 -3.11
C GLY A 260 -3.39 3.32 -3.41
N GLY A 261 -3.02 3.19 -4.69
CA GLY A 261 -1.66 3.30 -5.16
C GLY A 261 -1.16 4.72 -5.36
N GLY A 262 0.08 4.93 -4.96
CA GLY A 262 0.84 6.16 -5.09
C GLY A 262 0.34 7.33 -4.24
N CYS A 263 1.05 8.44 -4.39
CA CYS A 263 0.71 9.71 -3.75
C CYS A 263 -0.52 10.35 -4.39
N GLY A 264 -1.55 10.66 -3.59
CA GLY A 264 -2.78 11.26 -4.09
C GLY A 264 -3.81 10.25 -4.60
N GLY A 265 -3.82 9.05 -4.03
CA GLY A 265 -4.89 8.05 -4.19
C GLY A 265 -6.30 8.59 -3.90
N ASP A 266 -7.30 7.70 -3.92
CA ASP A 266 -8.70 8.09 -3.80
C ASP A 266 -9.02 8.59 -2.36
N THR A 267 -10.28 8.88 -2.09
CA THR A 267 -10.69 9.68 -0.93
C THR A 267 -11.05 8.85 0.30
N GLN A 268 -10.90 7.53 0.25
CA GLN A 268 -11.01 6.67 1.42
C GLN A 268 -9.81 6.91 2.34
N TYR A 269 -10.06 7.07 3.64
CA TYR A 269 -9.00 7.02 4.64
C TYR A 269 -9.32 5.99 5.69
N THR A 270 -8.40 5.07 5.90
CA THR A 270 -8.55 3.98 6.86
C THR A 270 -7.26 3.72 7.62
N VAL A 271 -7.36 2.97 8.71
CA VAL A 271 -6.20 2.54 9.49
C VAL A 271 -5.32 1.59 8.68
N ASP A 272 -5.89 0.69 7.89
CA ASP A 272 -5.09 -0.32 7.19
C ASP A 272 -4.34 0.30 6.01
N ALA A 273 -4.94 1.24 5.28
CA ALA A 273 -4.21 2.08 4.32
C ALA A 273 -3.10 2.88 5.00
N THR A 274 -3.36 3.46 6.17
CA THR A 274 -2.33 4.20 6.92
C THR A 274 -1.16 3.30 7.33
N ASN A 275 -1.41 2.04 7.71
CA ASN A 275 -0.36 1.10 8.06
C ASN A 275 0.40 0.58 6.83
N HIS A 276 -0.29 0.34 5.71
CA HIS A 276 0.36 -0.01 4.45
C HIS A 276 1.31 1.11 4.01
N ASP A 277 0.84 2.36 4.01
CA ASP A 277 1.69 3.53 3.73
C ASP A 277 2.86 3.64 4.72
N GLY A 278 2.63 3.37 6.01
CA GLY A 278 3.70 3.34 7.02
C GLY A 278 4.78 2.30 6.74
N CYS A 279 4.39 1.13 6.23
CA CYS A 279 5.33 0.09 5.82
C CYS A 279 6.17 0.58 4.64
N VAL A 280 5.53 0.89 3.52
CA VAL A 280 6.20 1.19 2.25
C VAL A 280 7.05 2.46 2.34
N ARG A 281 6.58 3.50 3.06
CA ARG A 281 7.18 4.84 3.08
C ARG A 281 8.16 5.08 4.22
N ASN A 282 8.50 4.05 5.00
CA ASN A 282 9.49 4.17 6.07
C ASN A 282 10.58 3.09 5.97
N GLY A 283 11.04 2.85 4.75
CA GLY A 283 12.23 2.03 4.48
C GLY A 283 11.97 0.61 4.00
N HIS A 284 10.71 0.18 3.84
CA HIS A 284 10.41 -1.15 3.32
C HIS A 284 10.11 -1.13 1.83
N ALA A 285 10.44 -2.24 1.18
CA ALA A 285 9.96 -2.57 -0.14
C ALA A 285 8.49 -3.03 -0.12
N LEU A 286 7.79 -2.79 -1.24
CA LEU A 286 6.45 -3.28 -1.51
C LEU A 286 6.36 -4.79 -1.27
N ALA A 287 7.29 -5.54 -1.87
CA ALA A 287 7.44 -6.97 -1.64
C ALA A 287 8.21 -7.24 -0.33
N SER A 288 7.49 -7.33 0.77
CA SER A 288 8.03 -7.80 2.04
C SER A 288 6.93 -8.47 2.86
N ALA A 289 7.28 -9.49 3.67
CA ALA A 289 6.28 -10.27 4.40
C ALA A 289 5.29 -9.43 5.24
N TYR A 290 5.71 -8.24 5.70
CA TYR A 290 4.83 -7.32 6.41
C TYR A 290 4.08 -6.37 5.48
N CYS A 291 4.73 -5.75 4.49
CA CYS A 291 4.01 -4.90 3.53
C CYS A 291 2.96 -5.71 2.75
N ASP A 292 3.21 -6.99 2.46
CA ASP A 292 2.26 -7.92 1.83
C ASP A 292 1.00 -8.13 2.70
N ASP A 293 1.18 -8.25 4.02
CA ASP A 293 0.09 -8.40 5.00
C ASP A 293 -0.72 -7.09 5.13
N GLN A 294 -0.02 -5.95 5.16
CA GLN A 294 -0.69 -4.64 5.18
C GLN A 294 -1.39 -4.34 3.85
N PHE A 295 -0.80 -4.68 2.71
CA PHE A 295 -1.42 -4.59 1.39
C PHE A 295 -2.69 -5.45 1.32
N THR A 296 -2.60 -6.69 1.80
CA THR A 296 -3.72 -7.62 1.92
C THR A 296 -4.84 -7.04 2.76
N SER A 297 -4.50 -6.36 3.87
CA SER A 297 -5.47 -5.74 4.79
C SER A 297 -6.00 -4.40 4.27
N ALA A 298 -5.26 -3.68 3.42
CA ALA A 298 -5.71 -2.43 2.80
C ALA A 298 -6.54 -2.66 1.52
N SER A 299 -6.50 -3.89 0.96
CA SER A 299 -7.15 -4.20 -0.31
C SER A 299 -8.68 -4.12 -0.25
N ASP A 300 -9.31 -4.63 0.79
CA ASP A 300 -10.77 -4.52 0.97
C ASP A 300 -11.19 -3.10 1.33
N ASP A 301 -10.38 -2.38 2.09
CA ASP A 301 -10.57 -0.95 2.33
C ASP A 301 -10.58 -0.16 1.01
N GLU A 302 -9.62 -0.39 0.12
CA GLU A 302 -9.60 0.27 -1.18
C GLU A 302 -10.85 -0.04 -2.01
N LEU A 303 -11.29 -1.31 -2.05
CA LEU A 303 -12.46 -1.68 -2.84
C LEU A 303 -13.78 -1.18 -2.24
N TYR A 304 -13.92 -1.16 -0.92
CA TYR A 304 -15.23 -1.05 -0.26
C TYR A 304 -15.36 0.05 0.78
N ALA A 305 -14.26 0.61 1.31
CA ALA A 305 -14.37 1.70 2.27
C ALA A 305 -15.05 2.92 1.65
N GLY A 306 -15.77 3.65 2.51
CA GLY A 306 -16.48 4.85 2.14
C GLY A 306 -15.52 5.99 1.79
N ASN A 307 -15.92 6.83 0.85
CA ASN A 307 -15.18 8.05 0.54
C ASN A 307 -15.32 9.08 1.67
N CYS A 308 -14.24 9.80 1.96
CA CYS A 308 -14.27 10.83 3.01
C CYS A 308 -14.77 12.18 2.50
N TYR A 309 -14.74 12.46 1.19
CA TYR A 309 -15.23 13.72 0.61
C TYR A 309 -15.83 13.52 -0.77
#